data_AF-A0A354MEK4-F1
#
_entry.id   AF-A0A354MEK4-F1
#
_cell.length_a   1.000
_cell.length_b   1.000
_cell.length_c   1.000
_cell.angle_alpha   90.00
_cell.angle_beta   90.00
_cell.angle_gamma   90.00
#
_symmetry.space_group_name_H-M   'P 1'
#
loop_
_entity.id
_entity.type
_entity.pdbx_description
1 polymer ?
#
loop_
_entity_poly.entity_id
_entity_poly.type
_entity_poly.pdbx_seq_one_letter_code
_entity_poly.pdbx_strand_id
1 'polypeptide(L)'
;MIKYKGETKVEEQKISFWKRIIISIKNIEQYQILAGESTKSAIKYLLKLMVVFTLVVAGAITIKFNNAVNNFKTFIEQDVAELIFKDNVLNVKAKKEDETLIVYKVEDMDIKIMFDTSEISQEKTEEYTNDIKQEFNGIIFLKDRIIMKNQMTNIPSTYNYSDITSQYNINMIQKQDIINALSNQNLFTICSIFFMTMFIYLYIIYLSSVLIDALVLALLGYITSTILKVRLKVSALYNIAVYALTLPIILNLMYIIINMFTGFTVKYFQVMYTAISYIYVISSILIIKSDVIKKQRELMKIMSEQEKVKEEIARKEREKKEQEEKERIRKRDEEESEKEQKENATKKKKAKKETDVGEQPEGTNA
;
A
#
# COMPACT_ATOMS: atom_id res chain seq x y z
N MET A 1 -25.63 -10.15 -29.64
CA MET A 1 -25.05 -9.32 -28.55
C MET A 1 -25.17 -10.13 -27.26
N ILE A 2 -24.13 -10.90 -26.91
CA ILE A 2 -24.15 -11.80 -25.74
C ILE A 2 -23.39 -11.12 -24.60
N LYS A 3 -24.10 -10.75 -23.53
CA LYS A 3 -23.51 -10.34 -22.25
C LYS A 3 -22.79 -11.55 -21.66
N TYR A 4 -21.48 -11.44 -21.48
CA TYR A 4 -20.69 -12.38 -20.69
C TYR A 4 -21.13 -12.23 -19.22
N LYS A 5 -22.06 -13.06 -18.77
CA LYS A 5 -22.42 -13.21 -17.36
C LYS A 5 -21.49 -14.26 -16.77
N GLY A 6 -20.29 -13.81 -16.44
CA GLY A 6 -19.26 -14.60 -15.77
C GLY A 6 -18.62 -13.75 -14.69
N GLU A 7 -19.41 -13.37 -13.68
CA GLU A 7 -18.83 -13.00 -12.38
C GLU A 7 -18.28 -14.28 -11.76
N THR A 8 -17.07 -14.69 -12.17
CA THR A 8 -16.21 -15.38 -11.23
C THR A 8 -15.90 -14.37 -10.13
N LYS A 9 -16.64 -14.44 -9.03
CA LYS A 9 -16.13 -14.00 -7.74
C LYS A 9 -14.79 -14.72 -7.58
N VAL A 10 -13.69 -14.02 -7.88
CA VAL A 10 -12.38 -14.43 -7.37
C VAL A 10 -12.59 -14.43 -5.87
N GLU A 11 -12.66 -15.62 -5.26
CA GLU A 11 -12.62 -15.73 -3.80
C GLU A 11 -11.49 -14.84 -3.33
N GLU A 12 -11.78 -13.87 -2.46
CA GLU A 12 -10.74 -13.07 -1.81
C GLU A 12 -9.82 -14.08 -1.12
N GLN A 13 -8.70 -14.42 -1.76
CA GLN A 13 -7.65 -15.18 -1.10
C GLN A 13 -7.32 -14.38 0.16
N LYS A 14 -7.53 -14.98 1.34
CA LYS A 14 -7.19 -14.33 2.60
C LYS A 14 -5.67 -14.21 2.70
N ILE A 15 -5.11 -13.18 2.07
CA ILE A 15 -3.69 -12.84 2.15
C ILE A 15 -3.45 -12.21 3.52
N SER A 16 -2.46 -12.68 4.25
CA SER A 16 -2.08 -12.10 5.55
C SER A 16 -1.35 -10.75 5.36
N PHE A 17 -1.25 -9.95 6.41
CA PHE A 17 -0.55 -8.66 6.38
C PHE A 17 0.92 -8.81 5.89
N TRP A 18 1.66 -9.76 6.46
CA TRP A 18 3.04 -10.04 6.08
C TRP A 18 3.19 -10.53 4.64
N LYS A 19 2.26 -11.37 4.18
CA LYS A 19 2.27 -11.82 2.78
C LYS A 19 2.03 -10.66 1.81
N ARG A 20 1.16 -9.69 2.16
CA ARG A 20 0.99 -8.45 1.37
C ARG A 20 2.30 -7.65 1.30
N ILE A 21 3.02 -7.50 2.41
CA ILE A 21 4.34 -6.83 2.41
C ILE A 21 5.30 -7.53 1.45
N ILE A 22 5.45 -8.85 1.58
CA ILE A 22 6.38 -9.62 0.75
C ILE A 22 6.03 -9.49 -0.74
N ILE A 23 4.74 -9.64 -1.09
CA ILE A 23 4.29 -9.48 -2.48
C ILE A 23 4.59 -8.06 -2.97
N SER A 24 4.27 -7.06 -2.15
CA SER A 24 4.44 -5.64 -2.50
C SER A 24 5.90 -5.24 -2.70
N ILE A 25 6.86 -5.97 -2.12
CA ILE A 25 8.30 -5.68 -2.25
C ILE A 25 8.97 -6.55 -3.32
N LYS A 26 8.67 -7.85 -3.38
CA LYS A 26 9.46 -8.82 -4.15
C LYS A 26 8.75 -9.37 -5.38
N ASN A 27 7.42 -9.34 -5.42
CA ASN A 27 6.64 -10.08 -6.41
C ASN A 27 5.71 -9.14 -7.18
N ILE A 28 6.29 -8.21 -7.95
CA ILE A 28 5.52 -7.28 -8.79
C ILE A 28 4.55 -8.02 -9.72
N GLU A 29 4.91 -9.22 -10.21
CA GLU A 29 4.06 -10.06 -11.05
C GLU A 29 2.73 -10.49 -10.37
N GLN A 30 2.72 -10.53 -9.04
CA GLN A 30 1.53 -10.87 -8.25
C GLN A 30 0.68 -9.64 -7.90
N TYR A 31 1.02 -8.44 -8.39
CA TYR A 31 0.20 -7.24 -8.17
C TYR A 31 -1.20 -7.36 -8.76
N GLN A 32 -1.43 -8.22 -9.76
CA GLN A 32 -2.78 -8.51 -10.23
C GLN A 32 -3.70 -9.06 -9.12
N ILE A 33 -3.16 -9.82 -8.17
CA ILE A 33 -3.88 -10.37 -7.03
C ILE A 33 -4.24 -9.24 -6.07
N LEU A 34 -3.26 -8.38 -5.77
CA LEU A 34 -3.44 -7.21 -4.89
C LEU A 34 -4.39 -6.16 -5.49
N ALA A 35 -4.32 -5.94 -6.80
CA ALA A 35 -5.23 -5.07 -7.55
C ALA A 35 -6.70 -5.56 -7.46
N GLY A 36 -6.89 -6.87 -7.36
CA GLY A 36 -8.20 -7.51 -7.21
C GLY A 36 -8.79 -7.45 -5.81
N GLU A 37 -8.05 -7.04 -4.78
CA GLU A 37 -8.58 -6.90 -3.41
C GLU A 37 -9.66 -5.81 -3.32
N SER A 38 -10.51 -5.86 -2.29
CA SER A 38 -11.38 -4.74 -1.98
C SER A 38 -10.57 -3.52 -1.51
N THR A 39 -10.97 -2.31 -1.92
CA THR A 39 -10.31 -1.06 -1.48
C THR A 39 -10.28 -0.91 0.03
N LYS A 40 -11.30 -1.43 0.73
CA LYS A 40 -11.31 -1.52 2.20
C LYS A 40 -10.14 -2.34 2.75
N SER A 41 -9.74 -3.42 2.09
CA SER A 41 -8.61 -4.26 2.50
C SER A 41 -7.28 -3.56 2.26
N ALA A 42 -7.13 -2.85 1.13
CA ALA A 42 -5.96 -2.01 0.85
C ALA A 42 -5.81 -0.88 1.89
N ILE A 43 -6.90 -0.17 2.22
CA ILE A 43 -6.88 0.89 3.25
C ILE A 43 -6.50 0.30 4.62
N LYS A 44 -7.12 -0.81 5.03
CA LYS A 44 -6.76 -1.48 6.30
C LYS A 44 -5.30 -1.92 6.34
N TYR A 45 -4.78 -2.38 5.21
CA TYR A 45 -3.37 -2.73 5.08
C TYR A 45 -2.47 -1.51 5.30
N LEU A 46 -2.77 -0.41 4.62
CA LEU A 46 -2.02 0.84 4.74
C LEU A 46 -2.03 1.39 6.17
N LEU A 47 -3.20 1.42 6.82
CA LEU A 47 -3.33 1.86 8.22
C LEU A 47 -2.43 1.02 9.15
N LYS A 48 -2.43 -0.30 8.99
CA LYS A 48 -1.56 -1.19 9.79
C LYS A 48 -0.08 -0.95 9.52
N LEU A 49 0.30 -0.76 8.26
CA LEU A 49 1.69 -0.44 7.89
C LEU A 49 2.14 0.87 8.55
N MET A 50 1.28 1.90 8.52
CA MET A 50 1.58 3.20 9.12
C MET A 50 1.63 3.17 10.65
N VAL A 51 0.84 2.31 11.32
CA VAL A 51 1.00 2.09 12.77
C VAL A 51 2.38 1.54 13.08
N VAL A 52 2.82 0.49 12.37
CA VAL A 52 4.16 -0.10 12.58
C VAL A 52 5.26 0.91 12.30
N PHE A 53 5.18 1.63 11.16
CA PHE A 53 6.11 2.70 10.82
C PHE A 53 6.22 3.74 11.95
N THR A 54 5.08 4.24 12.42
CA THR A 54 5.06 5.31 13.41
C THR A 54 5.53 4.85 14.78
N LEU A 55 5.22 3.62 15.20
CA LEU A 55 5.72 3.05 16.44
C LEU A 55 7.26 3.04 16.47
N VAL A 56 7.89 2.65 15.37
CA VAL A 56 9.35 2.60 15.27
C VAL A 56 9.95 4.01 15.31
N VAL A 57 9.40 4.95 14.55
CA VAL A 57 9.89 6.35 14.54
C VAL A 57 9.69 7.02 15.90
N ALA A 58 8.51 6.91 16.50
CA ALA A 58 8.22 7.48 17.82
C ALA A 58 9.11 6.88 18.91
N GLY A 59 9.38 5.57 18.85
CA GLY A 59 10.29 4.89 19.75
C GLY A 59 11.72 5.43 19.63
N ALA A 60 12.22 5.58 18.41
CA ALA A 60 13.56 6.13 18.17
C ALA A 60 13.72 7.57 18.68
N ILE A 61 12.72 8.44 18.43
CA ILE A 61 12.72 9.82 18.95
C ILE A 61 12.67 9.81 20.48
N THR A 62 11.89 8.92 21.08
CA THR A 62 11.78 8.80 22.54
C THR A 62 13.10 8.36 23.17
N ILE A 63 13.87 7.48 22.51
CA ILE A 63 15.22 7.11 22.96
C ILE A 63 16.13 8.34 23.01
N LYS A 64 16.16 9.16 21.94
CA LYS A 64 16.95 10.39 21.92
C LYS A 64 16.50 11.40 22.96
N PHE A 65 15.19 11.55 23.14
CA PHE A 65 14.63 12.41 24.17
C PHE A 65 15.04 11.96 25.57
N ASN A 66 14.98 10.65 25.86
CA ASN A 66 15.45 10.09 27.12
C ASN A 66 16.94 10.37 27.36
N ASN A 67 17.79 10.22 26.34
CA ASN A 67 19.22 10.54 26.44
C ASN A 67 19.43 12.03 26.74
N ALA A 68 18.74 12.90 26.00
CA ALA A 68 18.81 14.34 26.22
C ALA A 68 18.39 14.75 27.64
N VAL A 69 17.31 14.18 28.17
CA VAL A 69 16.85 14.47 29.54
C VAL A 69 17.85 13.97 30.59
N ASN A 70 18.42 12.78 30.41
CA ASN A 70 19.45 12.27 31.32
C ASN A 70 20.74 13.10 31.28
N ASN A 71 21.17 13.51 30.09
CA ASN A 71 22.33 14.38 29.93
C ASN A 71 22.08 15.76 30.57
N PHE A 72 20.88 16.32 30.39
CA PHE A 72 20.49 17.57 31.02
C PHE A 72 20.45 17.46 32.55
N LYS A 73 19.90 16.38 33.08
CA LYS A 73 19.92 16.10 34.53
C LYS A 73 21.35 16.06 35.05
N THR A 74 22.24 15.34 34.35
CA THR A 74 23.66 15.22 34.72
C THR A 74 24.33 16.60 34.72
N PHE A 75 24.07 17.43 33.71
CA PHE A 75 24.52 18.83 33.67
C PHE A 75 24.02 19.65 34.87
N ILE A 76 22.73 19.58 35.23
CA ILE A 76 22.20 20.28 36.41
C ILE A 76 22.89 19.79 37.69
N GLU A 77 23.14 18.49 37.84
CA GLU A 77 23.84 17.93 38.99
C GLU A 77 25.31 18.41 39.09
N GLN A 78 26.00 18.43 37.95
CA GLN A 78 27.45 18.65 37.87
C GLN A 78 27.85 20.12 37.77
N ASP A 79 27.13 20.95 37.01
CA ASP A 79 27.58 22.29 36.63
C ASP A 79 26.81 23.43 37.32
N VAL A 80 25.59 23.15 37.79
CA VAL A 80 24.77 24.14 38.53
C VAL A 80 24.99 23.95 40.04
N ALA A 81 25.42 24.99 40.76
CA ALA A 81 25.55 24.95 42.22
C ALA A 81 24.21 25.10 42.91
N GLU A 82 23.49 26.15 42.55
CA GLU A 82 22.23 26.58 43.17
C GLU A 82 21.21 26.88 42.08
N LEU A 83 19.99 26.41 42.27
CA LEU A 83 18.84 26.78 41.44
C LEU A 83 17.65 26.96 42.38
N ILE A 84 17.16 28.19 42.45
CA ILE A 84 15.99 28.56 43.25
C ILE A 84 15.08 29.41 42.39
N PHE A 85 13.85 28.96 42.23
CA PHE A 85 12.76 29.76 41.71
C PHE A 85 11.80 30.05 42.85
N LYS A 86 11.52 31.32 43.11
CA LYS A 86 10.57 31.77 44.12
C LYS A 86 10.06 33.16 43.77
N ASP A 87 8.79 33.44 44.04
CA ASP A 87 8.20 34.76 43.87
C ASP A 87 8.38 35.32 42.43
N ASN A 88 8.23 34.45 41.42
CA ASN A 88 8.46 34.75 39.99
C ASN A 88 9.89 35.15 39.62
N VAL A 89 10.86 34.88 40.49
CA VAL A 89 12.28 35.15 40.23
C VAL A 89 13.04 33.83 40.19
N LEU A 90 13.80 33.63 39.11
CA LEU A 90 14.76 32.54 38.98
C LEU A 90 16.15 33.04 39.38
N ASN A 91 16.83 32.27 40.23
CA ASN A 91 18.23 32.47 40.59
C ASN A 91 18.98 31.16 40.32
N VAL A 92 20.00 31.23 39.47
CA VAL A 92 20.86 30.11 39.09
C VAL A 92 22.32 30.54 39.28
N LYS A 93 23.09 29.74 40.00
CA LYS A 93 24.54 29.92 40.16
C LYS A 93 25.28 28.73 39.58
N ALA A 94 26.34 29.00 38.80
CA ALA A 94 27.27 27.98 38.36
C ALA A 94 28.09 27.43 39.54
N LYS A 95 28.63 26.22 39.41
CA LYS A 95 29.63 25.71 40.37
C LYS A 95 30.97 26.42 40.29
N LYS A 96 31.30 27.00 39.15
CA LYS A 96 32.45 27.88 39.01
C LYS A 96 32.03 29.29 39.40
N GLU A 97 32.59 29.82 40.49
CA GLU A 97 32.12 31.06 41.13
C GLU A 97 32.17 32.29 40.20
N ASP A 98 33.03 32.29 39.18
CA ASP A 98 33.19 33.42 38.24
C ASP A 98 32.26 33.35 37.00
N GLU A 99 31.52 32.25 36.80
CA GLU A 99 30.64 32.07 35.63
C GLU A 99 29.21 32.55 35.95
N THR A 100 28.82 33.69 35.35
CA THR A 100 27.45 34.24 35.44
C THR A 100 26.52 33.68 34.36
N LEU A 101 27.07 33.39 33.18
CA LEU A 101 26.37 32.73 32.07
C LEU A 101 26.72 31.25 32.03
N ILE A 102 25.71 30.38 32.15
CA ILE A 102 25.85 28.94 31.96
C ILE A 102 25.28 28.56 30.60
N VAL A 103 26.09 27.93 29.75
CA VAL A 103 25.67 27.46 28.43
C VAL A 103 25.69 25.95 28.38
N TYR A 104 24.59 25.35 27.95
CA TYR A 104 24.46 23.92 27.75
C TYR A 104 23.90 23.62 26.35
N LYS A 105 24.56 22.74 25.61
CA LYS A 105 24.08 22.29 24.30
C LYS A 105 23.55 20.85 24.39
N VAL A 106 22.29 20.67 24.06
CA VAL A 106 21.64 19.37 23.92
C VAL A 106 21.98 18.81 22.55
N GLU A 107 23.10 18.11 22.42
CA GLU A 107 23.59 17.58 21.14
C GLU A 107 22.54 16.70 20.43
N ASP A 108 21.83 15.86 21.17
CA ASP A 108 20.83 14.94 20.64
C ASP A 108 19.64 15.62 19.93
N MET A 109 19.35 16.88 20.26
CA MET A 109 18.19 17.63 19.75
C MET A 109 18.55 19.00 19.16
N ASP A 110 19.86 19.30 19.07
CA ASP A 110 20.41 20.59 18.63
C ASP A 110 19.71 21.79 19.29
N ILE A 111 19.71 21.77 20.63
CA ILE A 111 19.12 22.84 21.46
C ILE A 111 20.23 23.52 22.24
N LYS A 112 20.35 24.84 22.10
CA LYS A 112 21.19 25.66 22.98
C LYS A 112 20.38 26.20 24.15
N ILE A 113 20.83 25.96 25.37
CA ILE A 113 20.22 26.44 26.60
C ILE A 113 21.21 27.37 27.29
N MET A 114 20.74 28.57 27.66
CA MET A 114 21.54 29.57 28.37
C MET A 114 20.83 29.98 29.66
N PHE A 115 21.59 30.09 30.74
CA PHE A 115 21.13 30.62 32.02
C PHE A 115 21.97 31.84 32.37
N ASP A 116 21.35 33.00 32.46
CA ASP A 116 21.95 34.19 33.07
C ASP A 116 20.88 34.91 33.90
N THR A 117 20.94 34.69 35.21
CA THR A 117 20.00 35.26 36.17
C THR A 117 20.58 36.44 36.95
N SER A 118 21.76 36.91 36.53
CA SER A 118 22.36 38.12 37.07
C SER A 118 21.63 39.37 36.57
N GLU A 119 22.00 40.54 37.09
CA GLU A 119 21.50 41.80 36.53
C GLU A 119 22.19 42.07 35.19
N ILE A 120 21.51 41.71 34.10
CA ILE A 120 22.01 41.89 32.73
C ILE A 120 21.40 43.12 32.07
N SER A 121 22.20 43.77 31.21
CA SER A 121 21.72 44.87 30.39
C SER A 121 20.82 44.37 29.25
N GLN A 122 20.04 45.30 28.69
CA GLN A 122 19.26 45.02 27.49
C GLN A 122 20.16 44.63 26.30
N GLU A 123 21.33 45.26 26.16
CA GLU A 123 22.30 44.94 25.11
C GLU A 123 22.78 43.48 25.17
N LYS A 124 23.13 42.97 26.36
CA LYS A 124 23.47 41.54 26.54
C LYS A 124 22.29 40.62 26.25
N THR A 125 21.07 41.02 26.61
CA THR A 125 19.86 40.25 26.30
C THR A 125 19.65 40.14 24.79
N GLU A 126 19.91 41.22 24.05
CA GLU A 126 19.83 41.25 22.59
C GLU A 126 20.94 40.42 21.95
N GLU A 127 22.15 40.43 22.50
CA GLU A 127 23.26 39.56 22.10
C GLU A 127 22.87 38.08 22.19
N TYR A 128 22.40 37.64 23.37
CA TYR A 128 21.94 36.25 23.59
C TYR A 128 20.79 35.88 22.66
N THR A 129 19.84 36.81 22.46
CA THR A 129 18.70 36.59 21.57
C THR A 129 19.14 36.45 20.11
N ASN A 130 20.15 37.18 19.68
CA ASN A 130 20.70 37.06 18.32
C ASN A 130 21.53 35.79 18.13
N ASP A 131 22.24 35.35 19.17
CA ASP A 131 22.98 34.09 19.19
C ASP A 131 22.04 32.89 19.01
N ILE A 132 20.94 32.79 19.79
CA ILE A 132 19.99 31.67 19.64
C ILE A 132 19.24 31.67 18.31
N LYS A 133 19.17 32.78 17.58
CA LYS A 133 18.55 32.80 16.24
C LYS A 133 19.33 31.97 15.22
N GLN A 134 20.66 31.83 15.42
CA GLN A 134 21.53 31.05 14.55
C GLN A 134 21.47 29.55 14.85
N GLU A 135 21.02 29.16 16.04
CA GLU A 135 20.87 27.76 16.45
C GLU A 135 19.55 27.18 15.94
N PHE A 136 19.46 25.85 15.84
CA PHE A 136 18.23 25.18 15.40
C PHE A 136 17.06 25.44 16.36
N ASN A 137 17.27 25.20 17.65
CA ASN A 137 16.42 25.66 18.75
C ASN A 137 17.26 26.30 19.86
N GLY A 138 16.68 27.28 20.57
CA GLY A 138 17.36 27.95 21.66
C GLY A 138 16.44 28.39 22.78
N ILE A 139 16.94 28.34 24.01
CA ILE A 139 16.22 28.72 25.23
C ILE A 139 17.16 29.56 26.09
N ILE A 140 16.68 30.70 26.56
CA ILE A 140 17.39 31.59 27.48
C ILE A 140 16.54 31.74 28.73
N PHE A 141 17.10 31.36 29.87
CA PHE A 141 16.52 31.59 31.19
C PHE A 141 17.15 32.84 31.79
N LEU A 142 16.32 33.86 31.98
CA LEU A 142 16.69 35.11 32.65
C LEU A 142 16.09 35.14 34.06
N LYS A 143 16.41 36.19 34.82
CA LYS A 143 15.93 36.37 36.20
C LYS A 143 14.39 36.39 36.32
N ASP A 144 13.69 36.98 35.36
CA ASP A 144 12.24 37.28 35.40
C ASP A 144 11.43 36.64 34.25
N ARG A 145 12.10 36.09 33.23
CA ARG A 145 11.47 35.58 32.01
C ARG A 145 12.28 34.49 31.32
N ILE A 146 11.64 33.81 30.37
CA ILE A 146 12.27 32.89 29.42
C ILE A 146 12.14 33.46 28.01
N ILE A 147 13.21 33.38 27.21
CA ILE A 147 13.17 33.65 25.78
C ILE A 147 13.39 32.33 25.05
N MET A 148 12.47 31.96 24.16
CA MET A 148 12.52 30.71 23.41
C MET A 148 12.48 30.97 21.91
N LYS A 149 13.32 30.28 21.16
CA LYS A 149 13.28 30.23 19.71
C LYS A 149 13.18 28.79 19.25
N ASN A 150 12.26 28.53 18.32
CA ASN A 150 12.20 27.27 17.60
C ASN A 150 12.40 27.47 16.10
N GLN A 151 12.83 26.42 15.42
CA GLN A 151 12.98 26.36 13.96
C GLN A 151 11.69 26.66 13.18
N MET A 152 10.50 26.38 13.74
CA MET A 152 9.25 26.48 13.00
C MET A 152 8.83 27.92 12.73
N THR A 153 9.03 28.81 13.71
CA THR A 153 8.70 30.24 13.57
C THR A 153 9.93 31.09 13.30
N ASN A 154 11.11 30.65 13.74
CA ASN A 154 12.36 31.40 13.74
C ASN A 154 12.29 32.77 14.45
N ILE A 155 11.22 33.02 15.21
CA ILE A 155 10.96 34.26 15.94
C ILE A 155 11.12 33.97 17.43
N PRO A 156 12.06 34.64 18.13
CA PRO A 156 12.16 34.52 19.58
C PRO A 156 10.89 35.02 20.26
N SER A 157 10.34 34.20 21.14
CA SER A 157 9.15 34.49 21.94
C SER A 157 9.54 34.61 23.41
N THR A 158 9.02 35.64 24.08
CA THR A 158 9.30 35.91 25.50
C THR A 158 8.12 35.52 26.35
N TYR A 159 8.39 34.85 27.48
CA TYR A 159 7.39 34.39 28.44
C TYR A 159 7.81 34.82 29.84
N ASN A 160 6.99 35.60 30.54
CA ASN A 160 7.28 36.00 31.92
C ASN A 160 6.93 34.85 32.87
N TYR A 161 7.68 34.74 33.97
CA TYR A 161 7.38 33.70 34.96
C TYR A 161 6.00 33.87 35.61
N SER A 162 5.55 35.11 35.81
CA SER A 162 4.22 35.42 36.37
C SER A 162 3.06 34.80 35.57
N ASP A 163 3.22 34.73 34.25
CA ASP A 163 2.19 34.21 33.35
C ASP A 163 2.09 32.68 33.48
N ILE A 164 3.20 32.03 33.85
CA ILE A 164 3.30 30.58 34.05
C ILE A 164 2.84 30.19 35.45
N THR A 165 3.34 30.87 36.50
CA THR A 165 3.06 30.51 37.90
C THR A 165 1.59 30.65 38.26
N SER A 166 0.93 31.67 37.73
CA SER A 166 -0.51 31.90 37.92
C SER A 166 -1.38 30.77 37.36
N GLN A 167 -0.91 30.09 36.30
CA GLN A 167 -1.64 29.00 35.67
C GLN A 167 -1.45 27.65 36.38
N TYR A 168 -0.27 27.41 36.96
CA TYR A 168 0.14 26.09 37.47
C TYR A 168 0.32 26.02 38.99
N ASN A 169 -0.03 27.08 39.75
CA ASN A 169 0.14 27.17 41.21
C ASN A 169 1.58 26.83 41.68
N ILE A 170 2.58 27.34 40.96
CA ILE A 170 3.99 27.10 41.26
C ILE A 170 4.46 28.14 42.28
N ASN A 171 4.73 27.71 43.51
CA ASN A 171 5.21 28.59 44.58
C ASN A 171 6.73 28.66 44.67
N MET A 172 7.41 27.51 44.66
CA MET A 172 8.86 27.41 44.81
C MET A 172 9.38 26.17 44.08
N ILE A 173 10.52 26.30 43.41
CA ILE A 173 11.26 25.18 42.82
C ILE A 173 12.71 25.29 43.26
N GLN A 174 13.26 24.22 43.82
CA GLN A 174 14.67 24.09 44.13
C GLN A 174 15.35 23.13 43.15
N LYS A 175 16.67 23.20 43.08
CA LYS A 175 17.50 22.28 42.29
C LYS A 175 17.10 20.81 42.49
N GLN A 176 16.86 20.40 43.74
CA GLN A 176 16.53 19.01 44.05
C GLN A 176 15.15 18.60 43.52
N ASP A 177 14.20 19.54 43.41
CA ASP A 177 12.88 19.26 42.83
C ASP A 177 13.02 18.92 41.34
N ILE A 178 13.90 19.62 40.61
CA ILE A 178 14.21 19.31 39.20
C ILE A 178 14.86 17.93 39.09
N ILE A 179 15.88 17.65 39.91
CA ILE A 179 16.57 16.34 39.89
C ILE A 179 15.59 15.19 40.19
N ASN A 180 14.69 15.38 41.16
CA ASN A 180 13.67 14.41 41.53
C ASN A 180 12.62 14.24 40.44
N ALA A 181 12.19 15.34 39.79
CA ALA A 181 11.29 15.29 38.64
C ALA A 181 11.91 14.53 37.46
N LEU A 182 13.24 14.57 37.33
CA LEU A 182 14.01 13.82 36.32
C LEU A 182 14.58 12.49 36.84
N SER A 183 14.10 11.99 37.99
CA SER A 183 14.47 10.67 38.52
C SER A 183 13.88 9.52 37.69
N ASN A 184 14.45 8.31 37.78
CA ASN A 184 14.10 7.20 36.88
C ASN A 184 12.60 6.87 36.80
N GLN A 185 11.86 6.91 37.92
CA GLN A 185 10.42 6.61 37.92
C GLN A 185 9.62 7.72 37.21
N ASN A 186 9.94 8.98 37.48
CA ASN A 186 9.29 10.13 36.84
C ASN A 186 9.70 10.24 35.37
N LEU A 187 10.97 9.96 35.06
CA LEU A 187 11.52 9.95 33.71
C LEU A 187 10.79 8.94 32.82
N PHE A 188 10.53 7.73 33.32
CA PHE A 188 9.73 6.75 32.59
C PHE A 188 8.33 7.29 32.26
N THR A 189 7.70 7.98 33.21
CA THR A 189 6.38 8.60 33.01
C THR A 189 6.44 9.72 31.96
N ILE A 190 7.43 10.61 32.07
CA ILE A 190 7.67 11.70 31.11
C ILE A 190 7.91 11.15 29.70
N CYS A 191 8.80 10.16 29.57
CA CYS A 191 9.09 9.50 28.30
C CYS A 191 7.86 8.77 27.72
N SER A 192 7.01 8.17 28.56
CA SER A 192 5.78 7.51 28.12
C SER A 192 4.76 8.50 27.58
N ILE A 193 4.57 9.63 28.28
CA ILE A 193 3.67 10.71 27.82
C ILE A 193 4.20 11.31 26.52
N PHE A 194 5.51 11.56 26.44
CA PHE A 194 6.16 12.07 25.24
C PHE A 194 6.00 11.09 24.07
N PHE A 195 6.25 9.79 24.28
CA PHE A 195 6.07 8.76 23.27
C PHE A 195 4.63 8.73 22.74
N MET A 196 3.63 8.72 23.63
CA MET A 196 2.22 8.70 23.22
C MET A 196 1.83 9.94 22.43
N THR A 197 2.28 11.11 22.87
CA THR A 197 2.03 12.38 22.20
C THR A 197 2.66 12.39 20.81
N MET A 198 3.94 12.01 20.71
CA MET A 198 4.66 11.93 19.44
C MET A 198 4.09 10.86 18.53
N PHE A 199 3.68 9.70 19.05
CA PHE A 199 3.04 8.66 18.26
C PHE A 199 1.76 9.18 17.60
N ILE A 200 0.86 9.81 18.36
CA ILE A 200 -0.39 10.36 17.81
C ILE A 200 -0.10 11.43 16.76
N TYR A 201 0.77 12.39 17.10
CA TYR A 201 1.15 13.49 16.21
C TYR A 201 1.74 12.99 14.89
N LEU A 202 2.75 12.12 14.97
CA LEU A 202 3.43 11.58 13.79
C LEU A 202 2.52 10.64 12.99
N TYR A 203 1.66 9.86 13.64
CA TYR A 203 0.72 8.98 12.95
C TYR A 203 -0.20 9.79 12.05
N ILE A 204 -0.76 10.89 12.57
CA ILE A 204 -1.65 11.77 11.80
C ILE A 204 -0.90 12.37 10.60
N ILE A 205 0.29 12.93 10.81
CA ILE A 205 1.07 13.58 9.76
C ILE A 205 1.48 12.59 8.67
N TYR A 206 2.13 11.48 9.05
CA TYR A 206 2.63 10.52 8.08
C TYR A 206 1.50 9.78 7.36
N LEU A 207 0.42 9.41 8.07
CA LEU A 207 -0.75 8.80 7.43
C LEU A 207 -1.37 9.76 6.41
N SER A 208 -1.54 11.04 6.77
CA SER A 208 -2.12 12.04 5.88
C SER A 208 -1.27 12.22 4.61
N SER A 209 0.05 12.31 4.75
CA SER A 209 0.96 12.40 3.60
C SER A 209 0.86 11.17 2.70
N VAL A 210 0.92 9.96 3.27
CA VAL A 210 0.90 8.71 2.51
C VAL A 210 -0.45 8.48 1.82
N LEU A 211 -1.56 8.95 2.40
CA LEU A 211 -2.87 8.93 1.75
C LEU A 211 -2.91 9.84 0.51
N ILE A 212 -2.29 11.02 0.59
CA ILE A 212 -2.15 11.93 -0.56
C ILE A 212 -1.28 11.26 -1.64
N ASP A 213 -0.16 10.67 -1.26
CA ASP A 213 0.73 9.97 -2.20
C ASP A 213 0.00 8.83 -2.91
N ALA A 214 -0.83 8.06 -2.19
CA ALA A 214 -1.64 7.00 -2.78
C ALA A 214 -2.63 7.52 -3.83
N LEU A 215 -3.23 8.70 -3.62
CA LEU A 215 -4.11 9.33 -4.59
C LEU A 215 -3.35 9.81 -5.83
N VAL A 216 -2.19 10.44 -5.65
CA VAL A 216 -1.31 10.88 -6.74
C VAL A 216 -0.86 9.68 -7.59
N LEU A 217 -0.47 8.58 -6.94
CA LEU A 217 -0.09 7.34 -7.61
C LEU A 217 -1.27 6.66 -8.32
N ALA A 218 -2.47 6.71 -7.75
CA ALA A 218 -3.66 6.20 -8.41
C ALA A 218 -3.99 7.00 -9.68
N LEU A 219 -3.80 8.32 -9.64
CA LEU A 219 -3.94 9.20 -10.81
C LEU A 219 -2.88 8.89 -11.88
N LEU A 220 -1.61 8.68 -11.47
CA LEU A 220 -0.57 8.22 -12.38
C LEU A 220 -0.97 6.89 -13.03
N GLY A 221 -1.45 5.93 -12.23
CA GLY A 221 -1.93 4.65 -12.74
C GLY A 221 -3.07 4.78 -13.73
N TYR A 222 -4.00 5.72 -13.51
CA TYR A 222 -5.08 6.02 -14.46
C TYR A 222 -4.55 6.54 -15.80
N ILE A 223 -3.59 7.48 -15.78
CA ILE A 223 -2.92 8.00 -16.97
C ILE A 223 -2.21 6.87 -17.71
N THR A 224 -1.42 6.06 -17.01
CA THR A 224 -0.69 4.92 -17.57
C THR A 224 -1.66 3.89 -18.18
N SER A 225 -2.74 3.55 -17.50
CA SER A 225 -3.76 2.62 -18.01
C SER A 225 -4.40 3.13 -19.30
N THR A 226 -4.62 4.44 -19.39
CA THR A 226 -5.18 5.11 -20.58
C THR A 226 -4.21 5.04 -21.77
N ILE A 227 -2.95 5.41 -21.55
CA ILE A 227 -1.88 5.34 -22.58
C ILE A 227 -1.72 3.91 -23.09
N LEU A 228 -1.71 2.93 -22.17
CA LEU A 228 -1.55 1.53 -22.50
C LEU A 228 -2.83 0.87 -23.03
N LYS A 229 -3.96 1.58 -23.08
CA LYS A 229 -5.28 1.09 -23.50
C LYS A 229 -5.75 -0.13 -22.71
N VAL A 230 -5.45 -0.17 -21.42
CA VAL A 230 -5.93 -1.20 -20.48
C VAL A 230 -7.14 -0.64 -19.73
N ARG A 231 -8.21 -1.42 -19.61
CA ARG A 231 -9.39 -1.04 -18.83
C ARG A 231 -9.28 -1.57 -17.41
N LEU A 232 -8.77 -0.75 -16.49
CA LEU A 232 -8.75 -1.06 -15.06
C LEU A 232 -9.82 -0.27 -14.32
N LYS A 233 -10.42 -0.89 -13.30
CA LYS A 233 -11.34 -0.19 -12.40
C LYS A 233 -10.55 0.81 -11.54
N VAL A 234 -11.16 1.94 -11.20
CA VAL A 234 -10.55 2.95 -10.30
C VAL A 234 -10.11 2.32 -8.97
N SER A 235 -10.92 1.40 -8.42
CA SER A 235 -10.59 0.65 -7.20
C SER A 235 -9.28 -0.15 -7.34
N ALA A 236 -9.05 -0.78 -8.50
CA ALA A 236 -7.85 -1.57 -8.76
C ALA A 236 -6.61 -0.66 -8.89
N LEU A 237 -6.76 0.51 -9.52
CA LEU A 237 -5.69 1.51 -9.63
C LEU A 237 -5.28 2.04 -8.24
N TYR A 238 -6.25 2.35 -7.39
CA TYR A 238 -5.99 2.77 -6.01
C TYR A 238 -5.29 1.67 -5.20
N ASN A 239 -5.74 0.42 -5.34
CA ASN A 239 -5.07 -0.71 -4.68
C ASN A 239 -3.60 -0.82 -5.12
N ILE A 240 -3.33 -0.82 -6.43
CA ILE A 240 -1.97 -0.85 -6.97
C ILE A 240 -1.11 0.27 -6.37
N ALA A 241 -1.65 1.49 -6.31
CA ALA A 241 -0.98 2.64 -5.71
C ALA A 241 -0.63 2.42 -4.23
N VAL A 242 -1.57 1.93 -3.43
CA VAL A 242 -1.35 1.64 -2.00
C VAL A 242 -0.26 0.59 -1.81
N TYR A 243 -0.28 -0.50 -2.57
CA TYR A 243 0.73 -1.54 -2.42
C TYR A 243 2.10 -1.12 -2.94
N ALA A 244 2.16 -0.30 -4.01
CA ALA A 244 3.40 0.25 -4.54
C ALA A 244 4.16 1.14 -3.53
N LEU A 245 3.46 1.75 -2.58
CA LEU A 245 4.06 2.56 -1.51
C LEU A 245 4.80 1.74 -0.45
N THR A 246 4.59 0.43 -0.38
CA THR A 246 5.12 -0.42 0.70
C THR A 246 6.64 -0.35 0.82
N LEU A 247 7.35 -0.60 -0.27
CA LEU A 247 8.81 -0.60 -0.29
C LEU A 247 9.38 0.81 0.01
N PRO A 248 8.91 1.88 -0.66
CA PRO A 248 9.29 3.26 -0.33
C PRO A 248 9.09 3.63 1.14
N ILE A 249 7.96 3.26 1.76
CA ILE A 249 7.70 3.51 3.18
C ILE A 249 8.75 2.82 4.06
N ILE A 250 9.07 1.56 3.77
CA ILE A 250 10.07 0.79 4.54
C ILE A 250 11.48 1.36 4.35
N LEU A 251 11.85 1.76 3.13
CA LEU A 251 13.15 2.39 2.87
C LEU A 251 13.25 3.75 3.56
N ASN A 252 12.19 4.55 3.54
CA ASN A 252 12.13 5.83 4.24
C ASN A 252 12.26 5.63 5.76
N LEU A 253 11.62 4.60 6.32
CA LEU A 253 11.78 4.24 7.72
C LEU A 253 13.24 3.95 8.06
N MET A 254 13.89 3.07 7.29
CA MET A 254 15.29 2.73 7.51
C MET A 254 16.19 3.96 7.44
N TYR A 255 15.95 4.85 6.48
CA TYR A 255 16.72 6.09 6.34
C TYR A 255 16.52 7.02 7.53
N ILE A 256 15.28 7.24 7.98
CA ILE A 256 14.99 8.07 9.16
C ILE A 256 15.78 7.56 10.37
N ILE A 257 15.75 6.24 10.61
CA ILE A 257 16.47 5.65 11.75
C ILE A 257 17.98 5.80 11.61
N ILE A 258 18.56 5.49 10.45
CA ILE A 258 20.00 5.63 10.21
C ILE A 258 20.41 7.10 10.39
N ASN A 259 19.70 8.02 9.75
CA ASN A 259 19.99 9.46 9.83
C ASN A 259 19.91 9.96 11.28
N MET A 260 18.89 9.53 12.04
CA MET A 260 18.66 9.97 13.41
C MET A 260 19.79 9.61 14.38
N PHE A 261 20.41 8.43 14.21
CA PHE A 261 21.46 7.94 15.11
C PHE A 261 22.89 8.13 14.58
N THR A 262 23.08 8.34 13.28
CA THR A 262 24.42 8.48 12.68
C THR A 262 24.68 9.86 12.07
N GLY A 263 23.64 10.68 11.89
CA GLY A 263 23.74 11.92 11.12
C GLY A 263 23.97 11.71 9.62
N PHE A 264 23.95 10.47 9.13
CA PHE A 264 24.17 10.17 7.72
C PHE A 264 23.07 10.77 6.85
N THR A 265 23.44 11.68 5.95
CA THR A 265 22.51 12.36 5.04
C THR A 265 22.78 11.94 3.61
N VAL A 266 21.72 11.58 2.89
CA VAL A 266 21.79 11.31 1.45
C VAL A 266 20.98 12.38 0.73
N LYS A 267 21.66 13.19 -0.08
CA LYS A 267 20.97 14.19 -0.91
C LYS A 267 19.99 13.50 -1.86
N TYR A 268 18.78 14.06 -1.97
CA TYR A 268 17.71 13.56 -2.84
C TYR A 268 17.17 12.16 -2.50
N PHE A 269 17.42 11.66 -1.29
CA PHE A 269 16.93 10.34 -0.87
C PHE A 269 15.41 10.18 -1.04
N GLN A 270 14.65 11.24 -0.75
CA GLN A 270 13.19 11.27 -0.95
C GLN A 270 12.78 11.08 -2.41
N VAL A 271 13.43 11.80 -3.33
CA VAL A 271 13.13 11.70 -4.77
C VAL A 271 13.38 10.28 -5.27
N MET A 272 14.46 9.65 -4.79
CA MET A 272 14.85 8.30 -5.20
C MET A 272 13.79 7.26 -4.84
N TYR A 273 13.30 7.21 -3.60
CA TYR A 273 12.29 6.19 -3.23
C TYR A 273 10.90 6.53 -3.76
N THR A 274 10.55 7.81 -3.97
CA THR A 274 9.28 8.17 -4.64
C THR A 274 9.27 7.67 -6.09
N ALA A 275 10.41 7.72 -6.78
CA ALA A 275 10.53 7.15 -8.12
C ALA A 275 10.29 5.63 -8.15
N ILE A 276 10.65 4.91 -7.09
CA ILE A 276 10.35 3.47 -6.95
C ILE A 276 8.84 3.23 -7.00
N SER A 277 8.04 4.03 -6.29
CA SER A 277 6.57 3.94 -6.34
C SER A 277 6.04 4.09 -7.78
N TYR A 278 6.58 5.05 -8.53
CA TYR A 278 6.17 5.30 -9.93
C TYR A 278 6.50 4.11 -10.83
N ILE A 279 7.72 3.58 -10.71
CA ILE A 279 8.15 2.39 -11.46
C ILE A 279 7.24 1.21 -11.14
N TYR A 280 6.87 1.02 -9.87
CA TYR A 280 6.01 -0.07 -9.43
C TYR A 280 4.60 0.03 -10.00
N VAL A 281 3.98 1.21 -9.97
CA VAL A 281 2.66 1.44 -10.56
C VAL A 281 2.68 1.15 -12.06
N ILE A 282 3.65 1.70 -12.79
CA ILE A 282 3.74 1.55 -14.25
C ILE A 282 4.01 0.08 -14.63
N SER A 283 4.97 -0.56 -13.96
CA SER A 283 5.34 -1.96 -14.20
C SER A 283 4.18 -2.91 -13.91
N SER A 284 3.45 -2.67 -12.82
CA SER A 284 2.28 -3.48 -12.47
C SER A 284 1.21 -3.44 -13.56
N ILE A 285 0.92 -2.26 -14.11
CA ILE A 285 -0.07 -2.12 -15.20
C ILE A 285 0.43 -2.79 -16.49
N LEU A 286 1.72 -2.66 -16.81
CA LEU A 286 2.33 -3.35 -17.96
C LEU A 286 2.22 -4.87 -17.84
N ILE A 287 2.49 -5.43 -16.65
CA ILE A 287 2.36 -6.86 -16.39
C ILE A 287 0.90 -7.30 -16.51
N ILE A 288 -0.03 -6.57 -15.90
CA ILE A 288 -1.47 -6.86 -16.02
C ILE A 288 -1.90 -6.86 -17.49
N LYS A 289 -1.42 -5.91 -18.29
CA LYS A 289 -1.69 -5.88 -19.74
C LYS A 289 -1.17 -7.14 -20.43
N SER A 290 0.08 -7.52 -20.16
CA SER A 290 0.70 -8.72 -20.73
C SER A 290 -0.11 -9.98 -20.43
N ASP A 291 -0.53 -10.13 -19.18
CA ASP A 291 -1.35 -11.26 -18.72
C ASP A 291 -2.74 -11.29 -19.37
N VAL A 292 -3.38 -10.12 -19.52
CA VAL A 292 -4.67 -10.02 -20.23
C VAL A 292 -4.52 -10.44 -21.69
N ILE A 293 -3.47 -9.97 -22.38
CA ILE A 293 -3.19 -10.34 -23.78
C ILE A 293 -2.89 -11.83 -23.90
N LYS A 294 -2.17 -12.42 -22.94
CA LYS A 294 -1.89 -13.86 -22.90
C LYS A 294 -3.17 -14.67 -22.74
N LYS A 295 -4.03 -14.32 -21.78
CA LYS A 295 -5.33 -14.98 -21.54
C LYS A 295 -6.27 -14.85 -22.73
N GLN A 296 -6.29 -13.71 -23.42
CA GLN A 296 -7.07 -13.54 -24.65
C GLN A 296 -6.61 -14.47 -25.78
N ARG A 297 -5.29 -14.65 -25.96
CA ARG A 297 -4.74 -15.58 -26.95
C ARG A 297 -5.08 -17.03 -26.64
N GLU A 298 -4.97 -17.43 -25.36
CA GLU A 298 -5.37 -18.78 -24.92
C GLU A 298 -6.86 -19.02 -25.16
N LEU A 299 -7.72 -18.05 -24.85
CA LEU A 299 -9.16 -18.16 -25.10
C LEU A 299 -9.48 -18.29 -26.61
N MET A 300 -8.81 -17.52 -27.47
CA MET A 300 -8.99 -17.63 -28.93
C MET A 300 -8.58 -19.00 -29.45
N LYS A 301 -7.49 -19.60 -28.93
CA LYS A 301 -7.10 -20.97 -29.28
C LYS A 301 -8.17 -21.99 -28.87
N ILE A 302 -8.66 -21.90 -27.64
CA ILE A 302 -9.73 -22.78 -27.14
C ILE A 302 -11.00 -22.65 -27.99
N MET A 303 -11.40 -21.42 -28.35
CA MET A 303 -12.56 -21.19 -29.21
C MET A 303 -12.39 -21.79 -30.61
N SER A 304 -11.21 -21.63 -31.22
CA SER A 304 -10.90 -22.23 -32.53
C SER A 304 -10.91 -23.76 -32.48
N GLU A 305 -10.38 -24.37 -31.41
CA GLU A 305 -10.44 -25.82 -31.20
C GLU A 305 -11.88 -26.31 -31.02
N GLN A 306 -12.70 -25.60 -30.23
CA GLN A 306 -14.11 -25.92 -30.07
C GLN A 306 -14.91 -25.80 -31.38
N GLU A 307 -14.59 -24.82 -32.23
CA GLU A 307 -15.20 -24.65 -33.54
C GLU A 307 -14.84 -25.80 -34.48
N LYS A 308 -13.56 -26.19 -34.54
CA LYS A 308 -13.11 -27.38 -35.30
C LYS A 308 -13.80 -28.66 -34.85
N VAL A 309 -13.92 -28.87 -33.53
CA VAL A 309 -14.62 -30.03 -32.97
C VAL A 309 -16.10 -30.02 -33.36
N LYS A 310 -16.76 -28.86 -33.35
CA LYS A 310 -18.16 -28.72 -33.79
C LYS A 310 -18.32 -29.01 -35.29
N GLU A 311 -17.42 -28.51 -36.13
CA GLU A 311 -17.42 -28.80 -37.56
C GLU A 311 -17.18 -30.28 -37.84
N GLU A 312 -16.25 -30.92 -37.12
CA GLU A 312 -15.98 -32.35 -37.26
C GLU A 312 -17.18 -33.20 -36.84
N ILE A 313 -17.87 -32.83 -35.75
CA ILE A 313 -19.12 -33.48 -35.32
C ILE A 313 -20.21 -33.30 -36.39
N ALA A 314 -20.41 -32.07 -36.88
CA ALA A 314 -21.41 -31.78 -37.91
C ALA A 314 -21.11 -32.54 -39.22
N ARG A 315 -19.83 -32.66 -39.59
CA ARG A 315 -19.39 -33.44 -40.75
C ARG A 315 -19.67 -34.93 -40.54
N LYS A 316 -19.32 -35.49 -39.37
CA LYS A 316 -19.63 -36.89 -39.03
C LYS A 316 -21.13 -37.16 -39.00
N GLU A 317 -21.96 -36.22 -38.54
CA GLU A 317 -23.41 -36.34 -38.58
C GLU A 317 -23.97 -36.31 -40.02
N ARG A 318 -23.43 -35.43 -40.88
CA ARG A 318 -23.79 -35.42 -42.31
C ARG A 318 -23.38 -36.71 -43.01
N GLU A 319 -22.15 -37.17 -42.78
CA GLU A 319 -21.64 -38.42 -43.33
C GLU A 319 -22.50 -39.62 -42.86
N LYS A 320 -22.94 -39.64 -41.59
CA LYS A 320 -23.89 -40.65 -41.09
C LYS A 320 -25.25 -40.56 -41.78
N LYS A 321 -25.82 -39.36 -41.92
CA LYS A 321 -27.13 -39.17 -42.61
C LYS A 321 -27.06 -39.58 -44.07
N GLU A 322 -25.98 -39.22 -44.78
CA GLU A 322 -25.77 -39.65 -46.17
C GLU A 322 -25.58 -41.17 -46.28
N GLN A 323 -24.91 -41.81 -45.32
CA GLN A 323 -24.79 -43.27 -45.27
C GLN A 323 -26.15 -43.93 -45.02
N GLU A 324 -26.93 -43.44 -44.06
CA GLU A 324 -28.30 -43.93 -43.78
C GLU A 324 -29.23 -43.75 -44.99
N GLU A 325 -29.14 -42.62 -45.70
CA GLU A 325 -29.94 -42.36 -46.90
C GLU A 325 -29.55 -43.29 -48.05
N LYS A 326 -28.24 -43.49 -48.30
CA LYS A 326 -27.76 -44.46 -49.28
C LYS A 326 -28.20 -45.89 -48.95
N GLU A 327 -28.21 -46.26 -47.67
CA GLU A 327 -28.69 -47.58 -47.23
C GLU A 327 -30.22 -47.72 -47.42
N ARG A 328 -31.01 -46.66 -47.17
CA ARG A 328 -32.45 -46.66 -47.44
C ARG A 328 -32.75 -46.80 -48.93
N ILE A 329 -32.01 -46.12 -49.80
CA ILE A 329 -32.17 -46.23 -51.26
C ILE A 329 -31.86 -47.67 -51.69
N ARG A 330 -30.75 -48.26 -51.25
CA ARG A 330 -30.41 -49.67 -51.55
C ARG A 330 -31.51 -50.64 -51.13
N LYS A 331 -32.06 -50.49 -49.92
CA LYS A 331 -33.17 -51.35 -49.45
C LYS A 331 -34.43 -51.20 -50.31
N ARG A 332 -34.73 -49.97 -50.75
CA ARG A 332 -35.88 -49.72 -51.63
C ARG A 332 -35.68 -50.33 -53.02
N ASP A 333 -34.48 -50.21 -53.58
CA ASP A 333 -34.12 -50.81 -54.87
C ASP A 333 -34.15 -52.36 -54.80
N GLU A 334 -33.70 -52.94 -53.68
CA GLU A 334 -33.82 -54.38 -53.41
C GLU A 334 -35.31 -54.82 -53.29
N GLU A 335 -36.15 -54.06 -52.59
CA GLU A 335 -37.58 -54.35 -52.50
C GLU A 335 -38.31 -54.21 -53.86
N GLU A 336 -37.96 -53.23 -54.68
CA GLU A 336 -38.52 -53.06 -56.03
C GLU A 336 -38.09 -54.19 -56.96
N SER A 337 -36.81 -54.56 -56.94
CA SER A 337 -36.32 -55.69 -57.74
C SER A 337 -36.92 -57.03 -57.30
N GLU A 338 -37.18 -57.24 -56.00
CA GLU A 338 -37.95 -58.40 -55.53
C GLU A 338 -39.41 -58.38 -56.00
N LYS A 339 -40.07 -57.21 -56.02
CA LYS A 339 -41.43 -57.06 -56.54
C LYS A 339 -41.49 -57.34 -58.03
N GLU A 340 -40.54 -56.84 -58.81
CA GLU A 340 -40.44 -57.13 -60.24
C GLU A 340 -40.20 -58.62 -60.50
N GLN A 341 -39.36 -59.28 -59.70
CA GLN A 341 -39.16 -60.74 -59.80
C GLN A 341 -40.45 -61.51 -59.46
N LYS A 342 -41.21 -61.10 -58.43
CA LYS A 342 -42.52 -61.69 -58.10
C LYS A 342 -43.55 -61.44 -59.19
N GLU A 343 -43.62 -60.25 -59.77
CA GLU A 343 -44.51 -59.96 -60.91
C GLU A 343 -44.15 -60.78 -62.14
N ASN A 344 -42.86 -60.88 -62.49
CA ASN A 344 -42.41 -61.69 -63.62
C ASN A 344 -42.65 -63.19 -63.39
N ALA A 345 -42.51 -63.69 -62.17
CA ALA A 345 -42.90 -65.06 -61.80
C ALA A 345 -44.42 -65.28 -61.91
N THR A 346 -45.23 -64.26 -61.59
CA THR A 346 -46.69 -64.29 -61.70
C THR A 346 -47.16 -64.24 -63.16
N LYS A 347 -46.50 -63.43 -64.00
CA LYS A 347 -46.71 -63.41 -65.46
C LYS A 347 -46.33 -64.74 -66.11
N LYS A 348 -45.21 -65.36 -65.71
CA LYS A 348 -44.84 -66.73 -66.14
C LYS A 348 -45.84 -67.80 -65.69
N LYS A 349 -46.46 -67.67 -64.51
CA LYS A 349 -47.53 -68.57 -64.04
C LYS A 349 -48.86 -68.37 -64.78
N LYS A 350 -49.18 -67.14 -65.23
CA LYS A 350 -50.35 -66.88 -66.09
C LYS A 350 -50.16 -67.41 -67.51
N ALA A 351 -48.99 -67.21 -68.11
CA ALA A 351 -48.65 -67.77 -69.44
C ALA A 351 -48.72 -69.31 -69.49
N LYS A 352 -48.48 -70.00 -68.36
CA LYS A 352 -48.60 -71.46 -68.23
C LYS A 352 -50.02 -71.97 -67.97
N LYS A 353 -51.00 -71.09 -67.73
CA LYS A 353 -52.42 -71.43 -67.56
C LYS A 353 -53.27 -71.14 -68.79
N GLU A 354 -52.76 -70.40 -69.77
CA GLU A 354 -53.43 -70.13 -71.06
C GLU A 354 -53.02 -71.11 -72.19
N THR A 355 -52.31 -72.20 -71.87
CA THR A 355 -51.87 -73.24 -72.82
C THR A 355 -52.49 -74.62 -72.56
N ASP A 356 -53.70 -74.68 -71.99
CA ASP A 356 -54.42 -75.96 -71.79
C ASP A 356 -55.95 -75.82 -71.97
N VAL A 357 -56.35 -75.50 -73.21
CA VAL A 357 -57.63 -75.85 -73.89
C VAL A 357 -57.31 -75.65 -75.38
N GLY A 358 -57.33 -76.56 -76.34
CA GLY A 358 -57.84 -77.92 -76.48
C GLY A 358 -58.20 -78.02 -77.96
N GLU A 359 -57.43 -78.76 -78.77
CA GLU A 359 -57.78 -79.04 -80.18
C GLU A 359 -57.90 -80.55 -80.37
N GLN A 360 -59.10 -80.96 -80.77
CA GLN A 360 -59.43 -82.28 -81.29
C GLN A 360 -60.61 -82.09 -82.27
N PRO A 361 -60.87 -83.06 -83.16
CA PRO A 361 -60.26 -83.28 -84.47
C PRO A 361 -61.30 -83.07 -85.60
N GLU A 362 -60.93 -83.23 -86.88
CA GLU A 362 -61.89 -83.73 -87.89
C GLU A 362 -61.21 -84.27 -89.17
N GLY A 363 -61.65 -85.46 -89.61
CA GLY A 363 -61.51 -85.93 -91.00
C GLY A 363 -62.45 -85.15 -91.93
N THR A 364 -62.56 -85.36 -93.24
CA THR A 364 -62.55 -86.60 -94.01
C THR A 364 -62.60 -86.23 -95.52
N ASN A 365 -62.19 -87.18 -96.38
CA ASN A 365 -62.63 -87.47 -97.77
C ASN A 365 -62.33 -86.50 -98.94
N ALA A 366 -61.48 -86.97 -99.86
CA ALA A 366 -61.81 -87.24 -101.28
C ALA A 366 -60.78 -88.23 -101.86
#